data_AF-A0A099ZQ19-F1
#
_entry.id   AF-A0A099ZQ19-F1
#
_cell.length_a   1.000
_cell.length_b   1.000
_cell.length_c   1.000
_cell.angle_alpha   90.00
_cell.angle_beta   90.00
_cell.angle_gamma   90.00
#
_symmetry.space_group_name_H-M   'P 1'
#
loop_
_entity.id
_entity.type
_entity.pdbx_description
1 polymer ?
#
loop_
_entity_poly.entity_id
_entity_poly.type
_entity_poly.pdbx_seq_one_letter_code
_entity_poly.pdbx_strand_id
1 'polypeptide(L)'
;GYHKRLFENASKYHSGEQVSGILLLYSTCVLHVIESCIGTIHLIIQDLASLENQGEKVSHNIPSRLFPDWYVTTVTPSVTYLQDSTQAQSTEELLTECLVLLFKLAAYVPKTFEDDSDDLNSNLHTLAPELIIPAETVNYLCNAEEFSSPEEFLKMYLNPLQPAMDSETVWPAPAHFSA
;
A
#
# COMPACT_ATOMS: atom_id res chain seq x y z
N GLY A 1 19.73 -3.04 -3.63
CA GLY A 1 19.00 -2.15 -2.71
C GLY A 1 18.28 -2.95 -1.65
N TYR A 2 17.84 -2.30 -0.57
CA TYR A 2 17.12 -2.93 0.56
C TYR A 2 15.89 -3.75 0.11
N HIS A 3 14.96 -3.13 -0.66
CA HIS A 3 13.73 -3.80 -1.14
C HIS A 3 14.01 -5.03 -2.00
N LYS A 4 15.01 -4.98 -2.90
CA LYS A 4 15.41 -6.14 -3.71
C LYS A 4 15.77 -7.35 -2.83
N ARG A 5 16.58 -7.13 -1.79
CA ARG A 5 16.98 -8.19 -0.85
C ARG A 5 15.79 -8.70 -0.04
N LEU A 6 14.90 -7.80 0.38
CA LEU A 6 13.69 -8.16 1.12
C LEU A 6 12.77 -9.05 0.26
N PHE A 7 12.52 -8.69 -0.99
CA PHE A 7 11.68 -9.46 -1.90
C PHE A 7 12.32 -10.81 -2.29
N GLU A 8 13.64 -10.86 -2.50
CA GLU A 8 14.39 -12.11 -2.70
C GLU A 8 14.32 -13.04 -1.48
N ASN A 9 14.22 -12.49 -0.27
CA ASN A 9 14.03 -13.28 0.94
C ASN A 9 12.58 -13.77 1.08
N ALA A 10 11.60 -12.92 0.80
CA ALA A 10 10.19 -13.29 0.86
C ALA A 10 9.81 -14.37 -0.17
N SER A 11 10.39 -14.33 -1.38
CA SER A 11 10.14 -15.31 -2.44
C SER A 11 10.58 -16.73 -2.09
N LYS A 12 11.52 -16.89 -1.13
CA LYS A 12 11.94 -18.22 -0.61
C LYS A 12 10.82 -18.92 0.14
N TYR A 13 9.90 -18.17 0.75
CA TYR A 13 8.79 -18.71 1.55
C TYR A 13 7.53 -18.94 0.71
N HIS A 14 7.31 -18.11 -0.31
CA HIS A 14 6.11 -18.15 -1.16
C HIS A 14 6.49 -18.23 -2.65
N SER A 15 7.02 -19.38 -3.06
CA SER A 15 7.44 -19.65 -4.44
C SER A 15 6.30 -19.43 -5.43
N GLY A 16 6.39 -18.37 -6.25
CA GLY A 16 5.58 -18.20 -7.46
C GLY A 16 4.88 -16.85 -7.59
N GLU A 17 4.76 -16.07 -6.51
CA GLU A 17 4.13 -14.75 -6.59
C GLU A 17 5.17 -13.62 -6.50
N GLN A 18 5.23 -12.82 -7.56
CA GLN A 18 6.09 -11.64 -7.62
C GLN A 18 5.54 -10.54 -6.71
N VAL A 19 6.44 -9.79 -6.06
CA VAL A 19 6.07 -8.53 -5.40
C VAL A 19 6.06 -7.43 -6.45
N SER A 20 4.95 -6.71 -6.59
CA SER A 20 4.86 -5.50 -7.40
C SER A 20 4.41 -4.33 -6.54
N GLY A 21 4.38 -3.15 -7.14
CA GLY A 21 3.93 -1.93 -6.49
C GLY A 21 4.82 -0.75 -6.84
N ILE A 22 4.77 0.27 -6.00
CA ILE A 22 5.54 1.49 -6.20
C ILE A 22 6.05 2.03 -4.87
N LEU A 23 7.28 2.56 -4.90
CA LEU A 23 7.90 3.30 -3.81
C LEU A 23 8.11 4.75 -4.23
N LEU A 24 7.39 5.67 -3.58
CA LEU A 24 7.57 7.11 -3.74
C LEU A 24 8.43 7.64 -2.58
N LEU A 25 9.61 8.14 -2.91
CA LEU A 25 10.58 8.67 -1.94
C LEU A 25 10.50 10.20 -1.90
N TYR A 26 9.94 10.75 -0.83
CA TYR A 26 9.93 12.19 -0.58
C TYR A 26 11.09 12.58 0.34
N SER A 27 11.39 13.86 0.45
CA SER A 27 12.40 14.36 1.38
C SER A 27 12.03 14.17 2.86
N THR A 28 10.73 14.11 3.18
CA THR A 28 10.21 14.02 4.56
C THR A 28 9.50 12.72 4.89
N CYS A 29 9.10 11.93 3.89
CA CYS A 29 8.32 10.71 4.07
C CYS A 29 8.51 9.74 2.91
N VAL A 30 7.94 8.54 3.05
CA VAL A 30 7.93 7.51 2.02
C VAL A 30 6.52 6.96 1.90
N LEU A 31 6.00 6.91 0.67
CA LEU A 31 4.77 6.18 0.38
C LEU A 31 5.13 4.85 -0.27
N HIS A 32 4.75 3.77 0.40
CA HIS A 32 5.09 2.39 0.02
C HIS A 32 3.81 1.64 -0.31
N VAL A 33 3.59 1.34 -1.60
CA VAL A 33 2.48 0.51 -2.07
C VAL A 33 3.05 -0.85 -2.45
N ILE A 34 2.62 -1.91 -1.77
CA ILE A 34 3.08 -3.28 -1.98
C ILE A 34 1.90 -4.15 -2.39
N GLU A 35 2.09 -4.96 -3.43
CA GLU A 35 1.11 -5.91 -3.94
C GLU A 35 1.71 -7.31 -3.99
N SER A 36 1.17 -8.21 -3.17
CA SER A 36 1.56 -9.61 -3.09
C SER A 36 0.53 -10.41 -2.29
N CYS A 37 0.74 -11.72 -2.11
CA CYS A 37 -0.04 -12.48 -1.14
C CYS A 37 0.17 -11.96 0.27
N ILE A 38 -0.85 -12.21 1.10
CA ILE A 38 -0.85 -11.81 2.51
C ILE A 38 0.34 -12.38 3.30
N GLY A 39 0.83 -13.57 2.94
CA GLY A 39 2.01 -14.17 3.58
C GLY A 39 3.30 -13.40 3.31
N THR A 40 3.49 -12.93 2.07
CA THR A 40 4.63 -12.06 1.72
C THR A 40 4.49 -10.68 2.33
N ILE A 41 3.28 -10.10 2.31
CA ILE A 41 3.00 -8.81 2.98
C ILE A 41 3.31 -8.90 4.47
N HIS A 42 2.92 -9.99 5.14
CA HIS A 42 3.24 -10.22 6.54
C HIS A 42 4.75 -10.21 6.81
N LEU A 43 5.55 -10.92 6.00
CA LEU A 43 7.01 -10.94 6.14
C LEU A 43 7.62 -9.55 5.93
N ILE A 44 7.12 -8.78 4.97
CA ILE A 44 7.58 -7.42 4.71
C ILE A 44 7.25 -6.50 5.88
N ILE A 45 6.02 -6.54 6.40
CA ILE A 45 5.61 -5.72 7.55
C ILE A 45 6.39 -6.12 8.81
N GLN A 46 6.69 -7.41 8.99
CA GLN A 46 7.51 -7.89 10.11
C GLN A 46 8.94 -7.36 10.03
N ASP A 47 9.55 -7.34 8.84
CA ASP A 47 10.88 -6.76 8.63
C ASP A 47 10.86 -5.25 8.89
N LEU A 48 9.85 -4.54 8.38
CA LEU A 48 9.65 -3.10 8.61
C LEU A 48 9.47 -2.73 10.09
N ALA A 49 8.62 -3.47 10.81
CA ALA A 49 8.43 -3.27 12.26
C ALA A 49 9.75 -3.46 13.05
N SER A 50 10.66 -4.30 12.56
CA SER A 50 11.96 -4.52 13.21
C SER A 50 12.96 -3.36 13.04
N LEU A 51 12.68 -2.41 12.13
CA LEU A 51 13.57 -1.28 11.84
C LEU A 51 13.34 -0.04 12.72
N GLU A 52 12.26 -0.01 13.52
CA GLU A 52 11.85 0.95 14.56
C GLU A 52 12.10 2.47 14.33
N ASN A 53 11.00 3.26 14.43
CA ASN A 53 10.87 4.73 14.64
C ASN A 53 10.60 5.66 13.44
N GLN A 54 10.06 5.18 12.31
CA GLN A 54 9.33 6.09 11.42
C GLN A 54 7.85 5.72 11.47
N GLY A 55 6.97 6.72 11.49
CA GLY A 55 5.51 6.58 11.62
C GLY A 55 4.90 5.89 10.40
N GLU A 56 5.21 4.62 10.24
CA GLU A 56 4.69 3.77 9.19
C GLU A 56 3.23 3.43 9.53
N LYS A 57 2.38 3.51 8.52
CA LYS A 57 0.98 3.14 8.62
C LYS A 57 0.67 2.14 7.53
N VAL A 58 -0.09 1.10 7.89
CA VAL A 58 -0.43 0.02 6.98
C VAL A 58 -1.92 0.10 6.64
N SER A 59 -2.22 0.13 5.35
CA SER A 59 -3.56 -0.13 4.82
C SER A 59 -3.51 -1.38 3.95
N HIS A 60 -4.58 -2.16 3.94
CA HIS A 60 -4.67 -3.41 3.19
C HIS A 60 -5.97 -3.45 2.37
N ASN A 61 -6.04 -4.42 1.44
CA ASN A 61 -7.20 -4.75 0.61
C ASN A 61 -7.36 -3.95 -0.70
N ILE A 62 -6.41 -4.09 -1.62
CA ILE A 62 -6.63 -3.74 -3.03
C ILE A 62 -7.05 -5.04 -3.75
N PRO A 63 -8.26 -5.10 -4.35
CA PRO A 63 -8.82 -6.34 -4.88
C PRO A 63 -8.09 -6.87 -6.13
N SER A 64 -7.27 -6.04 -6.79
CA SER A 64 -6.52 -6.40 -7.99
C SER A 64 -5.15 -5.71 -8.02
N ARG A 65 -4.15 -6.38 -8.56
CA ARG A 65 -2.81 -5.83 -8.79
C ARG A 65 -2.88 -4.62 -9.75
N LEU A 66 -2.42 -3.46 -9.29
CA LEU A 66 -2.41 -2.19 -10.04
C LEU A 66 -1.11 -2.00 -10.81
N PHE A 67 0.01 -2.48 -10.26
CA PHE A 67 1.32 -2.36 -10.86
C PHE A 67 1.80 -3.72 -11.38
N PRO A 68 2.18 -3.87 -12.65
CA PRO A 68 2.66 -5.15 -13.17
C PRO A 68 4.06 -5.52 -12.65
N ASP A 69 4.88 -4.54 -12.26
CA ASP A 69 6.21 -4.73 -11.68
C ASP A 69 6.46 -3.79 -10.49
N TRP A 70 7.67 -3.80 -9.95
CA TRP A 70 8.14 -2.95 -8.87
C TRP A 70 8.77 -1.66 -9.39
N TYR A 71 8.22 -0.51 -9.02
CA TYR A 71 8.68 0.81 -9.45
C TYR A 71 9.24 1.62 -8.27
N VAL A 72 10.28 2.43 -8.52
CA VAL A 72 10.87 3.32 -7.52
C VAL A 72 11.04 4.71 -8.13
N THR A 73 10.57 5.74 -7.45
CA THR A 73 10.73 7.12 -7.89
C THR A 73 10.94 8.06 -6.72
N THR A 74 11.76 9.08 -6.92
CA THR A 74 11.97 10.17 -5.96
C THR A 74 11.10 11.36 -6.33
N VAL A 75 10.36 11.85 -5.35
CA VAL A 75 9.48 12.98 -5.51
C VAL A 75 10.18 14.24 -5.01
N THR A 76 10.71 15.05 -5.93
CA THR A 76 11.24 16.36 -5.60
C THR A 76 10.10 17.34 -5.32
N PRO A 77 10.15 18.12 -4.23
CA PRO A 77 9.12 19.10 -3.93
C PRO A 77 9.09 20.18 -5.02
N SER A 78 7.94 20.33 -5.68
CA SER A 78 7.70 21.47 -6.57
C SER A 78 7.24 22.66 -5.73
N VAL A 79 7.86 23.82 -5.93
CA VAL A 79 7.62 25.07 -5.18
C VAL A 79 6.13 25.51 -5.22
N THR A 80 5.36 24.99 -6.17
CA THR A 80 3.95 25.30 -6.40
C THR A 80 2.96 24.69 -5.41
N TYR A 81 3.32 23.64 -4.65
CA TYR A 81 2.39 23.00 -3.69
C TYR A 81 2.24 23.77 -2.37
N LEU A 82 2.99 24.85 -2.18
CA LEU A 82 2.91 25.71 -0.99
C LEU A 82 1.71 26.67 -0.98
N GLN A 83 0.81 26.63 -1.98
CA GLN A 83 -0.33 27.54 -2.05
C GLN A 83 -1.64 26.87 -1.62
N ASP A 84 -2.09 27.29 -0.44
CA ASP A 84 -3.49 27.57 -0.10
C ASP A 84 -4.52 26.50 -0.49
N SER A 85 -4.69 25.50 0.38
CA SER A 85 -6.03 25.00 0.69
C SER A 85 -6.28 25.15 2.18
N THR A 86 -6.63 26.38 2.56
CA THR A 86 -7.20 26.72 3.88
C THR A 86 -8.64 26.19 3.99
N GLN A 87 -8.83 24.90 3.69
CA GLN A 87 -10.09 24.19 3.86
C GLN A 87 -9.76 22.91 4.60
N ALA A 88 -10.34 22.74 5.79
CA ALA A 88 -10.17 21.55 6.60
C ALA A 88 -10.81 20.36 5.87
N GLN A 89 -10.06 19.73 4.95
CA GLN A 89 -10.42 18.46 4.35
C GLN A 89 -10.37 17.39 5.45
N SER A 90 -11.35 16.50 5.45
CA SER A 90 -11.37 15.34 6.34
C SER A 90 -10.32 14.31 5.94
N THR A 91 -9.94 13.42 6.86
CA THR A 91 -9.04 12.28 6.57
C THR A 91 -9.55 11.44 5.39
N GLU A 92 -10.88 11.23 5.30
CA GLU A 92 -11.51 10.45 4.24
C GLU A 92 -11.36 11.11 2.86
N GLU A 93 -11.55 12.43 2.76
CA GLU A 93 -11.38 13.18 1.51
C GLU A 93 -9.92 13.12 1.03
N LEU A 94 -8.96 13.34 1.94
CA LEU A 94 -7.53 13.26 1.63
C LEU A 94 -7.10 11.84 1.23
N LEU A 95 -7.62 10.82 1.91
CA LEU A 95 -7.38 9.42 1.55
C LEU A 95 -7.95 9.12 0.17
N THR A 96 -9.17 9.57 -0.12
CA THR A 96 -9.83 9.36 -1.42
C THR A 96 -9.03 10.02 -2.55
N GLU A 97 -8.59 11.26 -2.36
CA GLU A 97 -7.76 11.97 -3.33
C GLU A 97 -6.41 11.26 -3.55
N CYS A 98 -5.76 10.83 -2.47
CA CYS A 98 -4.52 10.04 -2.52
C CYS A 98 -4.72 8.74 -3.30
N LEU A 99 -5.79 7.98 -3.03
CA LEU A 99 -6.11 6.76 -3.76
C LEU A 99 -6.40 7.03 -5.23
N VAL A 100 -7.15 8.09 -5.56
CA VAL A 100 -7.42 8.47 -6.96
C VAL A 100 -6.12 8.79 -7.71
N LEU A 101 -5.19 9.50 -7.08
CA LEU A 101 -3.88 9.78 -7.66
C LEU A 101 -3.05 8.49 -7.81
N LEU A 102 -3.05 7.59 -6.81
CA LEU A 102 -2.41 6.28 -6.91
C LEU A 102 -2.97 5.44 -8.07
N PHE A 103 -4.28 5.43 -8.28
CA PHE A 103 -4.90 4.72 -9.41
C PHE A 103 -4.49 5.32 -10.76
N LYS A 104 -4.42 6.66 -10.86
CA LYS A 104 -3.94 7.32 -12.08
C LYS A 104 -2.46 7.03 -12.32
N LEU A 105 -1.63 7.03 -11.28
CA LEU A 105 -0.22 6.65 -11.35
C LEU A 105 -0.06 5.21 -11.84
N ALA A 106 -0.83 4.28 -11.29
CA ALA A 106 -0.82 2.88 -11.73
C ALA A 106 -1.24 2.70 -13.20
N ALA A 107 -2.10 3.57 -13.73
CA ALA A 107 -2.47 3.56 -15.15
C ALA A 107 -1.42 4.22 -16.07
N TYR A 108 -0.58 5.11 -15.52
CA TYR A 108 0.40 5.90 -16.24
C TYR A 108 1.78 5.24 -16.27
N VAL A 109 2.32 4.89 -15.10
CA VAL A 109 3.69 4.41 -14.92
C VAL A 109 4.00 3.18 -15.79
N PRO A 110 3.16 2.13 -15.83
CA PRO A 110 3.46 0.97 -16.65
C PRO A 110 3.54 1.28 -18.14
N LYS A 111 2.70 2.21 -18.64
CA LYS A 111 2.68 2.59 -20.07
C LYS A 111 3.87 3.44 -20.47
N THR A 112 4.36 4.27 -19.55
CA THR A 112 5.43 5.23 -19.85
C THR A 112 6.81 4.60 -19.68
N PHE A 113 6.94 3.56 -18.86
CA PHE A 113 8.23 2.98 -18.45
C PHE A 113 8.34 1.48 -18.72
N GLU A 114 7.76 0.99 -19.82
CA GLU A 114 7.79 -0.44 -20.18
C GLU A 114 9.23 -1.02 -20.32
N ASP A 115 10.26 -0.18 -20.51
CA ASP A 115 11.62 -0.65 -20.86
C ASP A 115 12.78 -0.07 -20.01
N ASP A 116 12.58 0.98 -19.18
CA ASP A 116 13.67 1.56 -18.37
C ASP A 116 13.18 2.13 -17.02
N SER A 117 13.56 1.48 -15.91
CA SER A 117 13.19 1.88 -14.54
C SER A 117 13.96 3.10 -14.03
N ASP A 118 15.15 3.37 -14.58
CA ASP A 118 16.00 4.49 -14.14
C ASP A 118 15.48 5.85 -14.65
N ASP A 119 14.70 5.85 -15.73
CA ASP A 119 14.11 7.06 -16.33
C ASP A 119 12.81 7.50 -15.64
N LEU A 120 12.23 6.70 -14.75
CA LEU A 120 11.00 7.04 -14.03
C LEU A 120 11.16 8.31 -13.17
N ASN A 121 12.35 8.51 -12.62
CA ASN A 121 12.60 9.53 -11.62
C ASN A 121 12.60 10.96 -12.18
N SER A 122 13.25 11.15 -13.34
CA SER A 122 13.34 12.46 -14.02
C SER A 122 12.06 12.80 -14.78
N ASN A 123 11.34 11.78 -15.25
CA ASN A 123 10.20 11.96 -16.14
C ASN A 123 8.88 12.23 -15.41
N LEU A 124 8.65 11.67 -14.21
CA LEU A 124 7.33 11.84 -13.56
C LEU A 124 7.00 13.32 -13.25
N HIS A 125 7.98 14.08 -12.75
CA HIS A 125 7.84 15.53 -12.48
C HIS A 125 7.66 16.36 -13.75
N THR A 126 8.25 15.92 -14.85
CA THR A 126 8.24 16.66 -16.12
C THR A 126 7.01 16.35 -16.96
N LEU A 127 6.59 15.08 -16.97
CA LEU A 127 5.56 14.58 -17.88
C LEU A 127 4.17 14.52 -17.25
N ALA A 128 4.06 14.35 -15.94
CA ALA A 128 2.78 14.20 -15.25
C ALA A 128 2.80 14.74 -13.81
N PRO A 129 3.15 16.04 -13.61
CA PRO A 129 3.20 16.64 -12.28
C PRO A 129 1.85 16.57 -11.54
N GLU A 130 0.73 16.59 -12.26
CA GLU A 130 -0.62 16.48 -11.70
C GLU A 130 -0.93 15.10 -11.07
N LEU A 131 -0.11 14.09 -11.34
CA LEU A 131 -0.24 12.76 -10.76
C LEU A 131 0.55 12.60 -9.45
N ILE A 132 1.35 13.59 -9.09
CA ILE A 132 2.17 13.56 -7.88
C ILE A 132 1.28 13.76 -6.66
N ILE A 133 1.32 12.80 -5.75
CA ILE A 133 0.67 12.89 -4.44
C ILE A 133 1.51 13.87 -3.59
N PRO A 134 0.91 14.91 -3.01
CA PRO A 134 1.64 15.87 -2.17
C PRO A 134 2.25 15.19 -0.93
N ALA A 135 3.46 15.60 -0.55
CA ALA A 135 4.16 15.06 0.61
C ALA A 135 3.40 15.36 1.92
N GLU A 136 2.73 16.51 1.97
CA GLU A 136 1.89 16.96 3.07
C GLU A 136 0.71 16.02 3.30
N THR A 137 0.07 15.58 2.20
CA THR A 137 -1.02 14.59 2.25
C THR A 137 -0.52 13.25 2.80
N VAL A 138 0.62 12.76 2.31
CA VAL A 138 1.21 11.51 2.82
C VAL A 138 1.55 11.63 4.30
N ASN A 139 2.23 12.71 4.70
CA ASN A 139 2.56 12.98 6.11
C ASN A 139 1.32 13.05 7.00
N TYR A 140 0.27 13.74 6.56
CA TYR A 140 -0.98 13.84 7.32
C TYR A 140 -1.59 12.47 7.53
N LEU A 141 -1.74 11.68 6.46
CA LEU A 141 -2.31 10.33 6.52
C LEU A 141 -1.46 9.38 7.39
N CYS A 142 -0.12 9.48 7.33
CA CYS A 142 0.77 8.70 8.19
C CYS A 142 0.57 8.99 9.69
N ASN A 143 0.10 10.19 10.05
CA ASN A 143 -0.15 10.57 11.44
C ASN A 143 -1.61 10.42 11.85
N ALA A 144 -2.50 10.05 10.93
CA ALA A 144 -3.92 9.89 11.21
C ALA A 144 -4.17 8.63 12.07
N GLU A 145 -5.09 8.74 13.03
CA GLU A 145 -5.38 7.70 14.04
C GLU A 145 -6.12 6.51 13.44
N GLU A 146 -6.79 6.73 12.30
CA GLU A 146 -7.59 5.74 11.59
C GLU A 146 -6.76 4.61 10.95
N PHE A 147 -5.45 4.82 10.77
CA PHE A 147 -4.55 3.81 10.21
C PHE A 147 -3.78 3.06 11.30
N SER A 148 -3.61 1.76 11.09
CA SER A 148 -2.86 0.91 12.01
C SER A 148 -1.35 1.05 11.84
N SER A 149 -0.61 0.93 12.93
CA SER A 149 0.84 0.72 12.88
C SER A 149 1.19 -0.69 12.35
N PRO A 150 2.44 -0.92 11.91
CA PRO A 150 2.93 -2.27 11.58
C PRO A 150 2.68 -3.28 12.70
N GLU A 151 2.91 -2.92 13.96
CA GLU A 151 2.72 -3.80 15.12
C GLU A 151 1.24 -4.14 15.34
N GLU A 152 0.35 -3.15 15.21
CA GLU A 152 -1.09 -3.34 15.29
C GLU A 152 -1.60 -4.25 14.18
N PHE A 153 -1.11 -4.05 12.95
CA PHE A 153 -1.42 -4.93 11.83
C PHE A 153 -0.95 -6.37 12.09
N LEU A 154 0.30 -6.56 12.54
CA LEU A 154 0.85 -7.88 12.83
C LEU A 154 0.05 -8.59 13.94
N LYS A 155 -0.35 -7.85 14.98
CA LYS A 155 -1.19 -8.39 16.05
C LYS A 155 -2.56 -8.82 15.52
N MET A 156 -3.19 -8.03 14.65
CA MET A 156 -4.46 -8.39 14.01
C MET A 156 -4.31 -9.63 13.12
N TYR A 157 -3.24 -9.70 12.34
CA TYR A 157 -2.96 -10.82 11.44
C TYR A 157 -2.73 -12.14 12.19
N LEU A 158 -1.95 -12.10 13.28
CA LEU A 158 -1.63 -13.28 14.09
C LEU A 158 -2.77 -13.72 15.02
N ASN A 159 -3.74 -12.84 15.28
CA ASN A 159 -4.91 -13.14 16.11
C ASN A 159 -6.21 -12.84 15.35
N PRO A 160 -6.52 -13.62 14.30
CA PRO A 160 -7.77 -13.45 13.59
C PRO A 160 -8.93 -13.66 14.57
N LEU A 161 -9.90 -12.74 14.57
CA LEU A 161 -11.13 -12.91 15.34
C LEU A 161 -11.75 -14.25 14.90
N GLN A 162 -11.79 -15.23 15.81
CA GLN A 162 -12.53 -16.44 15.54
C GLN A 162 -14.00 -16.03 15.46
N PRO A 163 -14.66 -16.18 14.30
CA PRO A 163 -16.11 -16.05 14.29
C PRO A 163 -16.63 -17.04 15.32
N ALA A 164 -17.50 -16.61 16.24
CA ALA A 164 -18.20 -17.54 17.09
C ALA A 164 -18.90 -18.52 16.14
N MET A 165 -18.41 -19.75 16.10
CA MET A 165 -19.11 -20.82 15.42
C MET A 165 -20.34 -21.10 16.27
N ASP A 166 -21.42 -20.35 16.06
CA ASP A 166 -22.73 -20.71 16.57
C ASP A 166 -23.14 -21.99 15.85
N SER A 167 -22.65 -23.11 16.38
CA SER A 167 -22.68 -24.44 15.78
C SER A 167 -24.03 -25.13 16.00
N GLU A 168 -25.14 -24.45 15.70
CA GLU A 168 -26.47 -25.07 15.80
C GLU A 168 -27.23 -25.16 14.48
N THR A 169 -26.65 -24.76 13.35
CA THR A 169 -27.29 -25.00 12.05
C THR A 169 -26.27 -25.31 10.96
N VAL A 170 -25.76 -26.55 10.96
CA VAL A 170 -25.00 -27.08 9.83
C VAL A 170 -25.97 -27.59 8.77
N TRP A 171 -25.76 -27.16 7.53
CA TRP A 171 -26.50 -27.63 6.36
C TRP A 171 -26.20 -29.11 6.05
N PRO A 172 -27.18 -29.91 5.58
CA PRO A 172 -28.57 -29.54 5.34
C PRO A 172 -29.42 -29.61 6.61
N ALA A 173 -30.45 -28.76 6.65
CA ALA A 173 -31.53 -28.90 7.62
C ALA A 173 -32.09 -30.34 7.55
N PRO A 174 -32.34 -31.02 8.68
CA PRO A 174 -32.90 -32.36 8.65
C PRO A 174 -34.27 -32.30 7.95
N ALA A 175 -34.32 -32.80 6.72
CA ALA A 175 -35.57 -33.09 6.06
C ALA A 175 -36.19 -34.26 6.83
N HIS A 176 -37.22 -33.97 7.63
CA HIS A 176 -38.11 -34.99 8.17
C HIS A 176 -38.77 -35.71 6.98
N PHE A 177 -38.17 -36.80 6.51
CA PHE A 177 -38.84 -37.77 5.66
C PHE A 177 -39.79 -38.57 6.54
N SER A 178 -41.03 -38.11 6.63
CA SER A 178 -42.14 -38.93 7.10
C SER A 178 -42.72 -39.64 5.88
N ALA A 179 -42.53 -40.96 5.83
CA ALA A 179 -43.20 -41.88 4.92
C ALA A 179 -44.66 -42.12 5.34
#